data_AF-A0A6M1YEB8-F1
#
_entry.id   AF-A0A6M1YEB8-F1
#
_cell.length_a   1.000
_cell.length_b   1.000
_cell.length_c   1.000
_cell.angle_alpha   90.00
_cell.angle_beta   90.00
_cell.angle_gamma   90.00
#
_symmetry.space_group_name_H-M   'P 1'
#
loop_
_entity.id
_entity.type
_entity.pdbx_description
1 polymer ?
#
loop_
_entity_poly.entity_id
_entity_poly.type
_entity_poly.pdbx_seq_one_letter_code
_entity_poly.pdbx_strand_id
1 'polypeptide(L)'
;MVNLPIDPSEAGGAPKIGGDPTKPGKISQPDASSFEAYKEGAPGANAPEASQISPMDLASKTGISTTPTFSTLLAQANTTQDTLGDVQKNLNTPNLKLKKSQTDLLNTKLNNANDYLTAANQKLGAKVPEQTQIPKSANPITKFVGLVTDGQNKLVEVQNQIKNLNAKPGYLQPGDMLLIQVKLAQAQQEIEYSSVLLSKTIDSLKQILNIQI
;
A
#
# COMPACT_ATOMS: atom_id res chain seq x y z
N MET A 1 -43.44 61.06 -24.27
CA MET A 1 -43.79 60.09 -23.21
C MET A 1 -42.47 59.48 -22.73
N VAL A 2 -41.73 60.15 -21.83
CA VAL A 2 -41.71 59.98 -20.36
C VAL A 2 -41.26 58.56 -19.93
N ASN A 3 -39.99 58.35 -19.53
CA ASN A 3 -39.49 58.39 -18.14
C ASN A 3 -37.99 58.00 -18.06
N LEU A 4 -37.17 58.68 -17.23
CA LEU A 4 -35.82 58.25 -16.81
C LEU A 4 -35.89 57.49 -15.43
N PRO A 5 -34.79 57.26 -14.66
CA PRO A 5 -33.96 56.04 -14.64
C PRO A 5 -33.90 55.38 -13.23
N ILE A 6 -33.45 54.11 -13.09
CA ILE A 6 -33.02 53.56 -11.79
C ILE A 6 -31.89 52.52 -11.98
N ASP A 7 -30.79 52.76 -11.27
CA ASP A 7 -29.71 51.84 -10.82
C ASP A 7 -29.63 52.09 -9.27
N PRO A 8 -28.95 51.32 -8.38
CA PRO A 8 -28.26 50.02 -8.45
C PRO A 8 -28.58 49.05 -7.26
N SER A 9 -28.10 47.79 -7.26
CA SER A 9 -27.55 47.07 -6.08
C SER A 9 -27.16 45.60 -6.37
N GLU A 10 -25.84 45.36 -6.29
CA GLU A 10 -25.06 44.21 -5.78
C GLU A 10 -25.56 42.75 -5.90
N ALA A 11 -24.72 41.86 -6.47
CA ALA A 11 -23.69 41.12 -5.71
C ALA A 11 -23.14 39.92 -6.52
N GLY A 12 -21.82 39.69 -6.46
CA GLY A 12 -21.24 38.34 -6.60
C GLY A 12 -20.36 38.02 -7.82
N GLY A 13 -19.33 38.82 -8.10
CA GLY A 13 -18.28 38.48 -9.08
C GLY A 13 -17.17 37.61 -8.45
N ALA A 14 -16.95 36.41 -9.00
CA ALA A 14 -15.81 35.56 -8.68
C ALA A 14 -14.50 36.09 -9.32
N PRO A 15 -13.40 36.29 -8.57
CA PRO A 15 -12.12 36.65 -9.18
C PRO A 15 -11.34 35.42 -9.65
N LYS A 16 -10.95 35.46 -10.93
CA LYS A 16 -9.99 34.56 -11.59
C LYS A 16 -8.60 34.71 -10.96
N ILE A 17 -7.96 33.60 -10.61
CA ILE A 17 -6.56 33.56 -10.17
C ILE A 17 -5.66 33.64 -11.41
N GLY A 18 -5.13 34.84 -11.69
CA GLY A 18 -3.98 35.05 -12.56
C GLY A 18 -2.83 35.57 -11.70
N GLY A 19 -1.75 34.82 -11.57
CA GLY A 19 -0.54 35.21 -10.84
C GLY A 19 0.59 35.58 -11.80
N ASP A 20 1.00 36.85 -11.77
CA ASP A 20 2.25 37.36 -12.35
C ASP A 20 3.42 37.07 -11.37
N PRO A 21 4.53 36.43 -11.81
CA PRO A 21 5.57 35.91 -10.93
C PRO A 21 6.63 36.94 -10.48
N THR A 22 6.30 38.22 -10.36
CA THR A 22 7.30 39.24 -9.95
C THR A 22 6.83 40.13 -8.80
N LYS A 23 6.98 39.67 -7.55
CA LYS A 23 7.18 40.50 -6.33
C LYS A 23 7.45 39.64 -5.08
N PRO A 24 8.52 39.89 -4.30
CA PRO A 24 8.77 39.19 -3.04
C PRO A 24 7.95 39.82 -1.90
N GLY A 25 6.79 39.24 -1.59
CA GLY A 25 5.95 39.62 -0.45
C GLY A 25 6.33 38.85 0.82
N LYS A 26 6.60 39.58 1.91
CA LYS A 26 6.98 39.08 3.23
C LYS A 26 5.96 38.05 3.77
N ILE A 27 6.44 36.88 4.16
CA ILE A 27 5.66 35.89 4.92
C ILE A 27 5.62 36.37 6.38
N SER A 28 4.49 36.88 6.85
CA SER A 28 4.28 37.15 8.29
C SER A 28 4.11 35.82 9.03
N GLN A 29 4.87 35.64 10.12
CA GLN A 29 4.71 34.51 11.03
C GLN A 29 3.36 34.60 11.78
N PRO A 30 2.73 33.47 12.13
CA PRO A 30 1.49 33.47 12.90
C PRO A 30 1.71 33.99 14.33
N ASP A 31 0.92 34.99 14.72
CA ASP A 31 0.99 35.67 16.02
C ASP A 31 0.25 34.86 17.10
N ALA A 32 0.90 34.60 18.23
CA ALA A 32 0.35 33.88 19.38
C ALA A 32 -0.96 34.49 19.91
N SER A 33 -1.16 35.79 19.69
CA SER A 33 -2.37 36.54 20.07
C SER A 33 -3.63 36.01 19.39
N SER A 34 -3.50 35.45 18.18
CA SER A 34 -4.62 34.86 17.44
C SER A 34 -5.02 33.47 17.96
N PHE A 35 -4.12 32.80 18.69
CA PHE A 35 -4.38 31.53 19.36
C PHE A 35 -5.04 31.71 20.74
N GLU A 36 -4.69 32.78 21.46
CA GLU A 36 -5.32 33.09 22.76
C GLU A 36 -6.76 33.56 22.62
N ALA A 37 -7.06 34.37 21.59
CA ALA A 37 -8.43 34.82 21.30
C ALA A 37 -9.40 33.66 21.01
N TYR A 38 -8.90 32.52 20.53
CA TYR A 38 -9.71 31.32 20.27
C TYR A 38 -10.00 30.50 21.54
N LYS A 39 -9.17 30.64 22.59
CA LYS A 39 -9.38 29.97 23.88
C LYS A 39 -10.37 30.73 24.76
N GLU A 40 -10.35 32.06 24.71
CA GLU A 40 -11.23 32.90 25.54
C GLU A 40 -12.64 33.08 24.96
N GLY A 41 -12.84 32.75 23.68
CA GLY A 41 -14.10 32.96 22.96
C GLY A 41 -15.08 31.78 22.89
N ALA A 42 -14.97 30.76 23.75
CA ALA A 42 -15.93 29.65 23.76
C ALA A 42 -17.15 29.96 24.65
N PRO A 43 -18.36 30.18 24.09
CA PRO A 43 -19.57 30.37 24.89
C PRO A 43 -19.93 29.09 25.64
N GLY A 44 -20.27 29.25 26.92
CA GLY A 44 -20.74 28.17 27.78
C GLY A 44 -21.94 27.45 27.18
N ALA A 45 -21.72 26.21 26.76
CA ALA A 45 -22.76 25.24 26.48
C ALA A 45 -22.41 23.99 27.30
N ASN A 46 -23.39 23.49 28.05
CA ASN A 46 -23.31 22.29 28.88
C ASN A 46 -22.52 21.20 28.15
N ALA A 47 -21.31 20.90 28.63
CA ALA A 47 -20.58 19.73 28.15
C ALA A 47 -21.36 18.50 28.62
N PRO A 48 -21.96 17.68 27.74
CA PRO A 48 -22.20 16.30 28.14
C PRO A 48 -20.84 15.75 28.52
N GLU A 49 -20.74 15.09 29.69
CA GLU A 49 -19.52 14.44 30.15
C GLU A 49 -18.82 13.85 28.94
N ALA A 50 -17.64 14.41 28.62
CA ALA A 50 -16.74 13.80 27.68
C ALA A 50 -16.33 12.48 28.35
N SER A 51 -17.17 11.46 28.13
CA SER A 51 -16.80 10.07 28.31
C SER A 51 -15.43 10.00 27.67
N GLN A 52 -14.41 9.79 28.50
CA GLN A 52 -13.05 9.54 28.05
C GLN A 52 -13.10 8.20 27.33
N ILE A 53 -13.70 8.20 26.14
CA ILE A 53 -13.63 7.11 25.20
C ILE A 53 -12.16 7.07 24.87
N SER A 54 -11.47 6.19 25.60
CA SER A 54 -10.05 5.96 25.38
C SER A 54 -9.89 5.64 23.89
N PRO A 55 -8.76 6.01 23.26
CA PRO A 55 -8.52 5.63 21.86
C PRO A 55 -8.77 4.14 21.58
N MET A 56 -8.59 3.29 22.61
CA MET A 56 -8.95 1.88 22.62
C MET A 56 -10.46 1.60 22.53
N ASP A 57 -11.31 2.36 23.23
CA ASP A 57 -12.78 2.24 23.17
C ASP A 57 -13.36 2.80 21.86
N LEU A 58 -12.69 3.77 21.24
CA LEU A 58 -13.10 4.29 19.93
C LEU A 58 -12.84 3.24 18.83
N ALA A 59 -11.77 2.45 18.98
CA ALA A 59 -11.43 1.34 18.10
C ALA A 59 -12.30 0.09 18.31
N SER A 60 -12.86 -0.11 19.51
CA SER A 60 -13.80 -1.21 19.77
C SER A 60 -15.23 -0.89 19.34
N LYS A 61 -15.65 0.39 19.41
CA LYS A 61 -16.98 0.85 18.98
C LYS A 61 -17.12 1.07 17.48
N THR A 62 -16.06 1.50 16.80
CA THR A 62 -16.05 1.47 15.33
C THR A 62 -15.72 0.04 14.93
N GLY A 63 -16.72 -0.72 14.52
CA GLY A 63 -16.58 -2.09 14.01
C GLY A 63 -15.79 -2.18 12.70
N ILE A 64 -14.61 -1.56 12.63
CA ILE A 64 -13.58 -1.87 11.63
C ILE A 64 -12.77 -3.04 12.18
N SER A 65 -13.46 -4.16 12.40
CA SER A 65 -12.80 -5.46 12.51
C SER A 65 -12.70 -6.05 11.12
N THR A 66 -11.92 -5.40 10.25
CA THR A 66 -11.24 -6.13 9.17
C THR A 66 -9.89 -6.56 9.71
N THR A 67 -9.88 -7.17 10.91
CA THR A 67 -8.67 -7.81 11.38
C THR A 67 -8.34 -8.90 10.37
N PRO A 68 -7.16 -8.87 9.73
CA PRO A 68 -6.73 -9.90 8.81
C PRO A 68 -6.99 -11.27 9.40
N THR A 69 -7.77 -12.09 8.69
CA THR A 69 -7.95 -13.48 9.08
C THR A 69 -6.87 -14.32 8.40
N PHE A 70 -6.54 -15.47 8.98
CA PHE A 70 -5.67 -16.45 8.31
C PHE A 70 -6.22 -16.85 6.92
N SER A 71 -7.55 -16.88 6.76
CA SER A 71 -8.22 -17.19 5.49
C SER A 71 -7.96 -16.13 4.43
N THR A 72 -8.14 -14.84 4.76
CA THR A 72 -7.88 -13.73 3.83
C THR A 72 -6.42 -13.67 3.42
N LEU A 73 -5.50 -13.92 4.36
CA LEU A 73 -4.06 -13.94 4.09
C LEU A 73 -3.67 -15.12 3.20
N LEU A 74 -4.26 -16.30 3.43
CA LEU A 74 -4.04 -17.47 2.59
C LEU A 74 -4.58 -17.26 1.17
N ALA A 75 -5.77 -16.69 1.04
CA ALA A 75 -6.36 -16.35 -0.26
C ALA A 75 -5.46 -15.35 -1.03
N GLN A 76 -4.98 -14.29 -0.37
CA GLN A 76 -4.04 -13.34 -0.98
C GLN A 76 -2.72 -13.99 -1.37
N ALA A 77 -2.16 -14.87 -0.54
CA ALA A 77 -0.94 -15.60 -0.86
C ALA A 77 -1.14 -16.49 -2.11
N ASN A 78 -2.29 -17.17 -2.22
CA ASN A 78 -2.63 -17.97 -3.41
C ASN A 78 -2.75 -17.10 -4.67
N THR A 79 -3.51 -16.00 -4.60
CA THR A 79 -3.65 -15.06 -5.74
C THR A 79 -2.30 -14.50 -6.17
N THR A 80 -1.42 -14.19 -5.21
CA THR A 80 -0.07 -13.69 -5.50
C THR A 80 0.79 -14.78 -6.15
N GLN A 81 0.65 -16.02 -5.71
CA GLN A 81 1.34 -17.17 -6.30
C GLN A 81 0.87 -17.44 -7.74
N ASP A 82 -0.43 -17.35 -8.00
CA ASP A 82 -0.99 -17.48 -9.36
C ASP A 82 -0.45 -16.39 -10.28
N THR A 83 -0.40 -15.14 -9.77
CA THR A 83 0.20 -13.99 -10.47
C THR A 83 1.67 -14.28 -10.83
N LEU A 84 2.46 -14.85 -9.93
CA LEU A 84 3.84 -15.27 -10.21
C LEU A 84 3.91 -16.41 -11.24
N GLY A 85 3.00 -17.37 -11.19
CA GLY A 85 2.89 -18.44 -12.18
C GLY A 85 2.62 -17.89 -13.58
N ASP A 86 1.74 -16.91 -13.70
CA ASP A 86 1.48 -16.20 -14.95
C ASP A 86 2.71 -15.43 -15.44
N VAL A 87 3.44 -14.73 -14.55
CA VAL A 87 4.70 -14.08 -14.90
C VAL A 87 5.69 -15.09 -15.46
N GLN A 88 5.88 -16.23 -14.78
CA GLN A 88 6.78 -17.29 -15.23
C GLN A 88 6.41 -17.84 -16.61
N LYS A 89 5.12 -18.08 -16.86
CA LYS A 89 4.61 -18.55 -18.15
C LYS A 89 4.88 -17.54 -19.26
N ASN A 90 4.63 -16.26 -19.02
CA ASN A 90 4.88 -15.19 -20.00
C ASN A 90 6.37 -14.95 -20.26
N LEU A 91 7.24 -15.19 -19.27
CA LEU A 91 8.69 -15.08 -19.41
C LEU A 91 9.30 -16.25 -20.21
N ASN A 92 8.70 -17.44 -20.13
CA ASN A 92 9.13 -18.62 -20.90
C ASN A 92 8.68 -18.61 -22.36
N THR A 93 8.12 -17.49 -22.85
CA THR A 93 7.72 -17.36 -24.26
C THR A 93 8.96 -17.35 -25.17
N PRO A 94 9.03 -18.22 -26.19
CA PRO A 94 10.16 -18.25 -27.11
C PRO A 94 10.29 -16.93 -27.87
N ASN A 95 11.53 -16.45 -28.07
CA ASN A 95 11.91 -15.20 -28.75
C ASN A 95 11.64 -13.88 -28.01
N LEU A 96 11.43 -13.90 -26.68
CA LEU A 96 11.28 -12.67 -25.90
C LEU A 96 12.57 -11.82 -25.93
N LYS A 97 12.60 -10.77 -26.75
CA LYS A 97 13.66 -9.75 -26.77
C LYS A 97 13.26 -8.56 -25.89
N LEU A 98 13.79 -8.52 -24.68
CA LEU A 98 13.59 -7.40 -23.76
C LEU A 98 14.63 -6.31 -24.02
N LYS A 99 14.19 -5.06 -24.11
CA LYS A 99 15.11 -3.91 -24.09
C LYS A 99 15.77 -3.81 -22.71
N LYS A 100 16.97 -3.22 -22.65
CA LYS A 100 17.70 -3.05 -21.37
C LYS A 100 16.86 -2.29 -20.32
N SER A 101 16.22 -1.20 -20.71
CA SER A 101 15.36 -0.41 -19.81
C SER A 101 14.17 -1.22 -19.26
N GLN A 102 13.54 -2.05 -20.08
CA GLN A 102 12.46 -2.94 -19.67
C GLN A 102 12.98 -4.00 -18.70
N THR A 103 14.18 -4.53 -18.98
CA THR A 103 14.85 -5.51 -18.11
C THR A 103 15.13 -4.92 -16.73
N ASP A 104 15.71 -3.72 -16.67
CA ASP A 104 16.08 -3.06 -15.41
C ASP A 104 14.83 -2.72 -14.58
N LEU A 105 13.76 -2.27 -15.23
CA LEU A 105 12.48 -1.99 -14.57
C LEU A 105 11.84 -3.26 -14.00
N LEU A 106 11.77 -4.34 -14.78
CA LEU A 106 11.22 -5.63 -14.32
C LEU A 106 12.05 -6.19 -13.16
N ASN A 107 13.38 -6.10 -13.23
CA ASN A 107 14.27 -6.58 -12.18
C ASN A 107 14.03 -5.80 -10.89
N THR A 108 13.94 -4.47 -10.98
CA THR A 108 13.67 -3.62 -9.82
C THR A 108 12.33 -3.97 -9.19
N LYS A 109 11.26 -4.14 -9.98
CA LYS A 109 9.93 -4.49 -9.46
C LYS A 109 9.89 -5.88 -8.81
N LEU A 110 10.50 -6.87 -9.44
CA LEU A 110 10.54 -8.24 -8.94
C LEU A 110 11.42 -8.36 -7.68
N ASN A 111 12.56 -7.67 -7.64
CA ASN A 111 13.38 -7.57 -6.43
C ASN A 111 12.59 -6.93 -5.29
N ASN A 112 11.97 -5.78 -5.53
CA ASN A 112 11.15 -5.11 -4.52
C ASN A 112 10.02 -6.03 -4.03
N ALA A 113 9.29 -6.69 -4.93
CA ALA A 113 8.26 -7.66 -4.55
C ALA A 113 8.83 -8.80 -3.70
N ASN A 114 10.00 -9.34 -4.07
CA ASN A 114 10.71 -10.35 -3.32
C ASN A 114 11.18 -9.89 -1.93
N ASP A 115 11.50 -8.61 -1.78
CA ASP A 115 11.88 -8.01 -0.50
C ASP A 115 10.66 -7.89 0.42
N TYR A 116 9.52 -7.41 -0.10
CA TYR A 116 8.25 -7.39 0.64
C TYR A 116 7.78 -8.81 1.01
N LEU A 117 7.94 -9.80 0.13
CA LEU A 117 7.66 -11.22 0.48
C LEU A 117 8.62 -11.77 1.54
N THR A 118 9.88 -11.30 1.55
CA THR A 118 10.84 -11.67 2.59
C THR A 118 10.44 -11.06 3.93
N ALA A 119 10.05 -9.78 3.93
CA ALA A 119 9.52 -9.11 5.11
C ALA A 119 8.27 -9.81 5.63
N ALA A 120 7.30 -10.17 4.77
CA ALA A 120 6.13 -10.94 5.14
C ALA A 120 6.49 -12.26 5.87
N ASN A 121 7.46 -13.02 5.33
CA ASN A 121 7.96 -14.22 5.99
C ASN A 121 8.55 -13.94 7.37
N GLN A 122 9.39 -12.91 7.48
CA GLN A 122 10.00 -12.51 8.76
C GLN A 122 8.95 -12.09 9.79
N LYS A 123 7.92 -11.33 9.39
CA LYS A 123 6.84 -10.89 10.30
C LYS A 123 6.02 -12.06 10.83
N LEU A 124 5.75 -13.06 10.00
CA LEU A 124 5.03 -14.28 10.38
C LEU A 124 5.90 -15.29 11.14
N GLY A 125 7.22 -15.08 11.19
CA GLY A 125 8.17 -16.07 11.70
C GLY A 125 8.24 -17.32 10.81
N ALA A 126 7.91 -17.18 9.53
CA ALA A 126 8.10 -18.22 8.52
C ALA A 126 9.58 -18.31 8.13
N LYS A 127 9.99 -19.46 7.57
CA LYS A 127 11.34 -19.63 7.04
C LYS A 127 11.52 -18.72 5.83
N VAL A 128 12.65 -18.01 5.76
CA VAL A 128 13.04 -17.32 4.53
C VAL A 128 13.87 -18.31 3.71
N PRO A 129 13.38 -18.79 2.55
CA PRO A 129 14.15 -19.68 1.70
C PRO A 129 15.38 -18.95 1.14
N GLU A 130 16.46 -19.70 0.93
CA GLU A 130 17.66 -19.15 0.29
C GLU A 130 17.33 -18.71 -1.14
N GLN A 131 17.90 -17.58 -1.57
CA GLN A 131 17.73 -17.09 -2.93
C GLN A 131 18.36 -18.07 -3.92
N THR A 132 17.67 -18.30 -5.04
CA THR A 132 18.18 -19.11 -6.14
C THR A 132 19.50 -18.51 -6.62
N GLN A 133 20.57 -19.33 -6.68
CA GLN A 133 21.87 -18.85 -7.14
C GLN A 133 21.82 -18.60 -8.65
N ILE A 134 21.72 -17.34 -9.06
CA ILE A 134 21.71 -16.96 -10.48
C ILE A 134 23.13 -16.54 -10.91
N PRO A 135 23.73 -17.18 -11.92
CA PRO A 135 25.04 -16.78 -12.44
C PRO A 135 25.03 -15.31 -12.89
N LYS A 136 26.12 -14.57 -12.62
CA LYS A 136 26.22 -13.15 -13.02
C LYS A 136 26.06 -12.94 -14.52
N SER A 137 26.53 -13.91 -15.32
CA SER A 137 26.42 -13.99 -16.78
C SER A 137 25.07 -14.49 -17.31
N ALA A 138 24.12 -14.83 -16.43
CA ALA A 138 22.82 -15.33 -16.85
C ALA A 138 22.04 -14.30 -17.68
N ASN A 139 21.32 -14.80 -18.67
CA ASN A 139 20.40 -14.00 -19.48
C ASN A 139 19.35 -13.34 -18.56
N PRO A 140 18.96 -12.06 -18.82
CA PRO A 140 17.80 -11.41 -18.20
C PRO A 140 16.61 -12.33 -17.91
N ILE A 141 16.20 -13.18 -18.85
CA ILE A 141 15.07 -14.11 -18.67
C ILE A 141 15.33 -15.10 -17.53
N THR A 142 16.52 -15.70 -17.50
CA THR A 142 16.94 -16.61 -16.42
C THR A 142 16.97 -15.90 -15.07
N LYS A 143 17.40 -14.63 -15.04
CA LYS A 143 17.34 -13.80 -13.83
C LYS A 143 15.89 -13.60 -13.36
N PHE A 144 14.98 -13.30 -14.28
CA PHE A 144 13.56 -13.16 -13.94
C PHE A 144 12.94 -14.44 -13.44
N VAL A 145 13.19 -15.57 -14.11
CA VAL A 145 12.67 -16.87 -13.67
C VAL A 145 13.16 -17.18 -12.25
N GLY A 146 14.44 -16.96 -11.96
CA GLY A 146 14.97 -17.17 -10.60
C GLY A 146 14.30 -16.26 -9.56
N LEU A 147 14.11 -14.97 -9.86
CA LEU A 147 13.40 -14.06 -8.96
C LEU A 147 11.94 -14.48 -8.74
N VAL A 148 11.26 -14.94 -9.79
CA VAL A 148 9.88 -15.42 -9.70
C VAL A 148 9.78 -16.69 -8.86
N THR A 149 10.71 -17.63 -9.07
CA THR A 149 10.82 -18.85 -8.26
C THR A 149 11.10 -18.53 -6.80
N ASP A 150 11.98 -17.56 -6.50
CA ASP A 150 12.23 -17.11 -5.13
C ASP A 150 10.98 -16.56 -4.46
N GLY A 151 10.18 -15.76 -5.20
CA GLY A 151 8.90 -15.24 -4.72
C GLY A 151 7.89 -16.35 -4.43
N GLN A 152 7.80 -17.36 -5.31
CA GLN A 152 6.93 -18.52 -5.12
C GLN A 152 7.34 -19.30 -3.87
N ASN A 153 8.63 -19.58 -3.69
CA ASN A 153 9.14 -20.29 -2.51
C ASN A 153 8.82 -19.53 -1.21
N LYS A 154 8.99 -18.20 -1.22
CA LYS A 154 8.63 -17.33 -0.09
C LYS A 154 7.14 -17.38 0.24
N LEU A 155 6.27 -17.39 -0.77
CA LEU A 155 4.83 -17.50 -0.55
C LEU A 155 4.43 -18.87 0.01
N VAL A 156 5.07 -19.94 -0.44
CA VAL A 156 4.83 -21.29 0.12
C VAL A 156 5.15 -21.33 1.61
N GLU A 157 6.27 -20.73 2.04
CA GLU A 157 6.62 -20.64 3.46
C GLU A 157 5.63 -19.78 4.26
N VAL A 158 5.17 -18.66 3.70
CA VAL A 158 4.07 -17.87 4.27
C VAL A 158 2.81 -18.73 4.47
N GLN A 159 2.37 -19.45 3.43
CA GLN A 159 1.19 -20.30 3.49
C GLN A 159 1.33 -21.42 4.54
N ASN A 160 2.49 -22.06 4.60
CA ASN A 160 2.80 -23.09 5.59
C ASN A 160 2.73 -22.53 7.01
N GLN A 161 3.32 -21.36 7.23
CA GLN A 161 3.30 -20.71 8.53
C GLN A 161 1.89 -20.27 8.94
N ILE A 162 1.09 -19.73 8.03
CA ILE A 162 -0.33 -19.39 8.27
C ILE A 162 -1.11 -20.64 8.70
N LYS A 163 -0.94 -21.76 8.00
CA LYS A 163 -1.57 -23.04 8.35
C LYS A 163 -1.11 -23.53 9.73
N ASN A 164 0.18 -23.42 10.04
CA ASN A 164 0.74 -23.80 11.33
C ASN A 164 0.22 -22.94 12.49
N LEU A 165 0.07 -21.63 12.27
CA LEU A 165 -0.48 -20.71 13.26
C LEU A 165 -1.98 -20.97 13.50
N ASN A 166 -2.73 -21.27 12.44
CA ASN A 166 -4.15 -21.65 12.56
C ASN A 166 -4.36 -23.01 13.25
N ALA A 167 -3.40 -23.93 13.11
CA ALA A 167 -3.48 -25.29 13.65
C ALA A 167 -3.05 -25.42 15.12
N LYS A 168 -2.52 -24.35 15.77
CA LYS A 168 -2.13 -24.36 17.20
C LYS A 168 -3.31 -23.89 18.06
N PRO A 169 -4.13 -24.80 18.63
CA PRO A 169 -5.35 -24.44 19.35
C PRO A 169 -5.12 -24.31 20.86
N GLY A 170 -3.86 -24.19 21.30
CA GLY A 170 -3.53 -24.02 22.72
C GLY A 170 -4.05 -22.69 23.26
N TYR A 171 -4.30 -22.61 24.57
CA TYR A 171 -4.70 -21.39 25.29
C TYR A 171 -3.72 -20.24 25.01
N LEU A 172 -3.94 -19.49 23.94
CA LEU A 172 -3.20 -18.29 23.61
C LEU A 172 -3.59 -17.24 24.64
N GLN A 173 -2.60 -16.63 25.30
CA GLN A 173 -2.89 -15.51 26.16
C GLN A 173 -3.43 -14.35 25.30
N PRO A 174 -4.31 -13.48 25.83
CA PRO A 174 -4.85 -12.34 25.07
C PRO A 174 -3.77 -11.45 24.43
N GLY A 175 -2.60 -11.32 25.08
CA GLY A 175 -1.43 -10.63 24.54
C GLY A 175 -0.85 -11.32 23.29
N ASP A 176 -0.75 -12.66 23.30
CA ASP A 176 -0.28 -13.43 22.14
C ASP A 176 -1.27 -13.33 20.98
N MET A 177 -2.58 -13.30 21.26
CA MET A 177 -3.60 -13.08 20.25
C MET A 177 -3.47 -11.70 19.59
N LEU A 178 -3.30 -10.64 20.37
CA LEU A 178 -3.05 -9.29 19.84
C LEU A 178 -1.77 -9.24 19.02
N LEU A 179 -0.69 -9.87 19.49
CA LEU A 179 0.56 -9.93 18.74
C LEU A 179 0.40 -10.68 17.41
N ILE A 180 -0.33 -11.79 17.40
CA ILE A 180 -0.66 -12.53 16.19
C ILE A 180 -1.45 -11.65 15.23
N GLN A 181 -2.48 -10.93 15.70
CA GLN A 181 -3.27 -10.02 14.88
C GLN A 181 -2.41 -8.91 14.26
N VAL A 182 -1.50 -8.30 15.04
CA VAL A 182 -0.57 -7.28 14.53
C VAL A 182 0.37 -7.86 13.48
N LYS A 183 0.92 -9.06 13.72
CA LYS A 183 1.79 -9.75 12.75
C LYS A 183 1.05 -10.10 11.46
N LEU A 184 -0.20 -10.56 11.57
CA LEU A 184 -1.05 -10.84 10.41
C LEU A 184 -1.37 -9.56 9.64
N ALA A 185 -1.63 -8.44 10.31
CA ALA A 185 -1.88 -7.16 9.66
C ALA A 185 -0.68 -6.63 8.91
N GLN A 186 0.50 -6.72 9.52
CA GLN A 186 1.75 -6.37 8.85
C GLN A 186 1.99 -7.31 7.65
N ALA A 187 1.87 -8.62 7.83
CA ALA A 187 2.06 -9.56 6.74
C ALA A 187 1.08 -9.35 5.59
N GLN A 188 -0.18 -9.01 5.89
CA GLN A 188 -1.18 -8.69 4.88
C GLN A 188 -0.71 -7.51 4.01
N GLN A 189 -0.28 -6.43 4.65
CA GLN A 189 0.19 -5.25 3.95
C GLN A 189 1.39 -5.56 3.04
N GLU A 190 2.36 -6.34 3.52
CA GLU A 190 3.54 -6.75 2.76
C GLU A 190 3.16 -7.61 1.53
N ILE A 191 2.21 -8.54 1.69
CA ILE A 191 1.70 -9.39 0.59
C ILE A 191 0.92 -8.54 -0.41
N GLU A 192 0.10 -7.59 0.05
CA GLU A 192 -0.64 -6.67 -0.82
C GLU A 192 0.29 -5.82 -1.67
N TYR A 193 1.34 -5.22 -1.08
CA TYR A 193 2.32 -4.46 -1.84
C TYR A 193 3.06 -5.34 -2.86
N SER A 194 3.45 -6.54 -2.45
CA SER A 194 4.05 -7.53 -3.34
C SER A 194 3.13 -7.82 -4.53
N SER A 195 1.85 -8.11 -4.27
CA SER A 195 0.85 -8.39 -5.29
C SER A 195 0.69 -7.22 -6.26
N VAL A 196 0.59 -5.97 -5.76
CA VAL A 196 0.45 -4.78 -6.62
C VAL A 196 1.67 -4.59 -7.52
N LEU A 197 2.88 -4.83 -7.01
CA LEU A 197 4.10 -4.75 -7.81
C LEU A 197 4.16 -5.85 -8.87
N LEU A 198 3.71 -7.06 -8.53
CA LEU A 198 3.64 -8.19 -9.46
C LEU A 198 2.60 -7.98 -10.55
N SER A 199 1.40 -7.48 -10.22
CA SER A 199 0.40 -7.12 -11.23
C SER A 199 0.93 -6.08 -12.21
N LYS A 200 1.60 -5.02 -11.71
CA LYS A 200 2.25 -4.02 -12.57
C LYS A 200 3.38 -4.62 -13.43
N THR A 201 4.05 -5.65 -12.93
CA THR A 201 5.08 -6.39 -13.69
C THR A 201 4.45 -7.18 -14.82
N ILE A 202 3.30 -7.84 -14.59
CA ILE A 202 2.51 -8.49 -15.63
C ILE A 202 2.04 -7.48 -16.67
N ASP A 203 1.50 -6.33 -16.26
CA ASP A 203 1.02 -5.32 -17.21
C ASP A 203 2.17 -4.81 -18.10
N SER A 204 3.36 -4.62 -17.49
CA SER A 204 4.57 -4.25 -18.23
C SER A 204 4.98 -5.35 -19.22
N LEU A 205 4.94 -6.62 -18.80
CA LEU A 205 5.23 -7.78 -19.66
C LEU A 205 4.24 -7.89 -20.82
N LYS A 206 2.93 -7.77 -20.54
CA LYS A 206 1.87 -7.75 -21.55
C LYS A 206 2.07 -6.63 -22.54
N GLN A 207 2.41 -5.43 -22.07
CA GLN A 207 2.72 -4.30 -22.96
C GLN A 207 3.92 -4.63 -23.86
N ILE A 208 4.98 -5.23 -23.34
CA ILE A 208 6.16 -5.61 -24.14
C ILE A 208 5.82 -6.67 -25.18
N LEU A 209 5.03 -7.68 -24.80
CA LEU A 209 4.58 -8.76 -25.68
C LEU A 209 3.62 -8.27 -26.76
N ASN A 210 2.72 -7.33 -26.42
CA ASN A 210 1.73 -6.80 -27.36
C ASN A 210 2.32 -5.72 -28.30
N ILE A 211 3.47 -5.14 -27.98
CA ILE A 211 4.23 -4.25 -28.87
C ILE A 211 5.02 -5.06 -29.94
N GLN A 212 5.05 -6.39 -29.87
CA GLN A 212 5.68 -7.25 -30.89
C GLN A 212 4.77 -7.64 -32.06
N ILE A 213 3.69 -6.89 -32.33
CA ILE A 213 2.88 -7.03 -33.55
C ILE A 213 3.26 -5.94 -34.56
#